data_AF-A0ABD1H535-F1
#
_entry.id   AF-A0ABD1H535-F1
#
_cell.length_a   1.000
_cell.length_b   1.000
_cell.length_c   1.000
_cell.angle_alpha   90.00
_cell.angle_beta   90.00
_cell.angle_gamma   90.00
#
_symmetry.space_group_name_H-M   'P 1'
#
loop_
_entity.id
_entity.type
_entity.pdbx_description
1 polymer ?
#
loop_
_entity_poly.entity_id
_entity_poly.type
_entity_poly.pdbx_seq_one_letter_code
_entity_poly.pdbx_strand_id
1 'polypeptide(L)'
;MFIDMDMMKEKFAKLLLGEDMSGRGKGVSSALALSNAITNLAASAYGEMKKLEPMAPDTKVKWKKEIDWLLSVTDSIVEFIAVKQKNKDGSTFEVMATRQRNDLQANIPALRKLDTMLLDCLDNFKEPHEFYYGSKDDDKGEKTQRSDDKWWIPVPKVPPNGLSESNRKWLQYQKDSVNQVLKAAMAINAQVLTEMEIPDAYIDALPKNGRVSLGDSIYKMITEDFFDPDNLLSSLDLTSEHKIVELKNKIEASVVIWKRKINAKDTKAPWGSAVSVEKRELLEDRAETVLLILKHRFPGTPQSDLDISKIETNRDVGYAILESYSRILETLAFTVLSRIEDVMSADAQAKGLASMEKTKSIKEEADPISKDATETNAEQQGETDGKKANDENAELKSAPTKKLSYTERLDVLGGSRSPTARH
;
A
#
# COMPACT_ATOMS: atom_id res chain seq x y z
N MET A 1 -19.24 -23.93 22.79
CA MET A 1 -18.40 -25.16 22.64
C MET A 1 -18.90 -26.08 21.52
N PHE A 2 -20.08 -26.72 21.61
CA PHE A 2 -20.59 -27.57 20.51
C PHE A 2 -20.84 -26.78 19.21
N ILE A 3 -21.52 -25.64 19.30
CA ILE A 3 -21.79 -24.76 18.15
C ILE A 3 -20.49 -24.25 17.49
N ASP A 4 -19.51 -23.82 18.30
CA ASP A 4 -18.22 -23.33 17.77
C ASP A 4 -17.44 -24.44 17.04
N MET A 5 -17.48 -25.66 17.56
CA MET A 5 -16.83 -26.81 16.94
C MET A 5 -17.47 -27.18 15.61
N ASP A 6 -18.80 -27.14 15.53
CA ASP A 6 -19.52 -27.45 14.29
C ASP A 6 -19.27 -26.37 13.21
N MET A 7 -19.24 -25.09 13.60
CA MET A 7 -18.86 -23.99 12.70
C MET A 7 -17.42 -24.14 12.19
N MET A 8 -16.49 -24.52 13.07
CA MET A 8 -15.10 -24.77 12.71
C MET A 8 -14.99 -25.95 11.72
N LYS A 9 -15.68 -27.06 11.99
CA LYS A 9 -15.72 -28.23 11.09
C LYS A 9 -16.27 -27.86 9.72
N GLU A 10 -17.36 -27.09 9.66
CA GLU A 10 -17.96 -26.66 8.40
C GLU A 10 -16.96 -25.84 7.57
N LYS A 11 -16.25 -24.90 8.19
CA LYS A 11 -15.24 -24.09 7.50
C LYS A 11 -14.08 -24.93 6.97
N PHE A 12 -13.48 -25.77 7.80
CA PHE A 12 -12.37 -26.60 7.35
C PHE A 12 -12.81 -27.64 6.33
N ALA A 13 -14.03 -28.17 6.41
CA ALA A 13 -14.58 -29.05 5.37
C ALA A 13 -14.68 -28.34 4.01
N LYS A 14 -15.15 -27.09 3.97
CA LYS A 14 -15.18 -26.28 2.74
C LYS A 14 -13.78 -26.01 2.17
N LEU A 15 -12.80 -25.75 3.04
CA LEU A 15 -11.40 -25.58 2.63
C LEU A 15 -10.82 -26.87 2.02
N LEU A 16 -11.12 -28.03 2.61
CA LEU A 16 -10.67 -29.34 2.10
C LEU A 16 -11.32 -29.71 0.75
N LEU A 17 -12.52 -29.21 0.48
CA LEU A 17 -13.19 -29.37 -0.82
C LEU A 17 -12.61 -28.45 -1.90
N GLY A 18 -11.78 -27.45 -1.53
CA GLY A 18 -11.18 -26.52 -2.48
C GLY A 18 -12.24 -25.77 -3.31
N GLU A 19 -13.31 -25.31 -2.68
CA GLU A 19 -14.46 -24.64 -3.33
C GLU A 19 -15.32 -25.51 -4.27
N ASP A 20 -14.92 -26.77 -4.52
CA ASP A 20 -15.73 -27.74 -5.26
C ASP A 20 -16.68 -28.50 -4.32
N MET A 21 -17.85 -27.91 -4.09
CA MET A 21 -18.89 -28.48 -3.24
C MET A 21 -19.51 -29.77 -3.81
N SER A 22 -19.18 -30.19 -5.04
CA SER A 22 -19.62 -31.46 -5.61
C SER A 22 -18.81 -32.67 -5.11
N GLY A 23 -17.66 -32.43 -4.46
CA GLY A 23 -16.78 -33.48 -3.95
C GLY A 23 -15.97 -34.21 -5.03
N ARG A 24 -15.91 -33.68 -6.26
CA ARG A 24 -15.22 -34.31 -7.40
C ARG A 24 -13.72 -34.02 -7.46
N GLY A 25 -13.21 -33.20 -6.53
CA GLY A 25 -11.79 -32.86 -6.45
C GLY A 25 -11.31 -32.01 -7.62
N LYS A 26 -12.20 -31.28 -8.29
CA LYS A 26 -11.88 -30.34 -9.39
C LYS A 26 -11.77 -28.90 -8.90
N GLY A 27 -11.62 -28.73 -7.59
CA GLY A 27 -11.50 -27.44 -6.92
C GLY A 27 -10.12 -26.81 -7.04
N VAL A 28 -9.95 -25.70 -6.33
CA VAL A 28 -8.69 -24.97 -6.22
C VAL A 28 -7.72 -25.62 -5.23
N SER A 29 -6.47 -25.15 -5.21
CA SER A 29 -5.49 -25.60 -4.22
C SER A 29 -5.91 -25.20 -2.80
N SER A 30 -5.44 -25.92 -1.76
CA SER A 30 -5.70 -25.51 -0.37
C SER A 30 -5.11 -24.13 -0.06
N ALA A 31 -4.00 -23.76 -0.70
CA ALA A 31 -3.41 -22.43 -0.60
C ALA A 31 -4.37 -21.35 -1.14
N LEU A 32 -4.91 -21.56 -2.34
CA LEU A 32 -5.87 -20.61 -2.94
C LEU A 32 -7.20 -20.59 -2.18
N ALA A 33 -7.72 -21.73 -1.76
CA ALA A 33 -8.93 -21.81 -0.93
C ALA A 33 -8.78 -21.04 0.40
N LEU A 34 -7.61 -21.13 1.05
CA LEU A 34 -7.31 -20.36 2.27
C LEU A 34 -7.20 -18.86 1.98
N SER A 35 -6.52 -18.46 0.90
CA SER A 35 -6.43 -17.06 0.47
C SER A 35 -7.81 -16.45 0.21
N ASN A 36 -8.67 -17.19 -0.49
CA ASN A 36 -10.05 -16.80 -0.77
C ASN A 36 -10.88 -16.72 0.52
N ALA A 37 -10.74 -17.70 1.43
CA ALA A 37 -11.46 -17.69 2.70
C ALA A 37 -11.08 -16.49 3.59
N ILE A 38 -9.80 -16.13 3.66
CA ILE A 38 -9.33 -14.92 4.38
C ILE A 38 -9.91 -13.66 3.73
N THR A 39 -9.83 -13.56 2.40
CA THR A 39 -10.37 -12.41 1.66
C THR A 39 -11.89 -12.26 1.86
N ASN A 40 -12.64 -13.35 1.76
CA ASN A 40 -14.10 -13.37 1.95
C ASN A 40 -14.50 -13.05 3.40
N LEU A 41 -13.75 -13.54 4.39
CA LEU A 41 -13.97 -13.19 5.78
C LEU A 41 -13.77 -11.68 6.01
N ALA A 42 -12.69 -11.12 5.46
CA ALA A 42 -12.42 -9.69 5.56
C ALA A 42 -13.53 -8.86 4.87
N ALA A 43 -13.97 -9.25 3.67
CA ALA A 43 -15.07 -8.59 2.98
C ALA A 43 -16.38 -8.62 3.79
N SER A 44 -16.69 -9.75 4.43
CA SER A 44 -17.86 -9.87 5.30
C SER A 44 -17.75 -9.06 6.60
N ALA A 45 -16.56 -8.93 7.17
CA ALA A 45 -16.36 -8.22 8.44
C ALA A 45 -16.25 -6.70 8.26
N TYR A 46 -15.60 -6.27 7.18
CA TYR A 46 -15.19 -4.89 6.95
C TYR A 46 -15.93 -4.20 5.80
N GLY A 47 -16.63 -4.93 4.94
CA GLY A 47 -17.38 -4.35 3.81
C GLY A 47 -18.51 -3.40 4.23
N GLU A 48 -18.97 -3.52 5.48
CA GLU A 48 -19.96 -2.63 6.07
C GLU A 48 -19.35 -1.36 6.69
N MET A 49 -18.02 -1.28 6.82
CA MET A 49 -17.33 -0.14 7.44
C MET A 49 -17.23 1.05 6.50
N LYS A 50 -18.34 1.77 6.40
CA LYS A 50 -18.47 3.00 5.60
C LYS A 50 -18.16 4.27 6.39
N LYS A 51 -18.02 4.15 7.71
CA LYS A 51 -17.86 5.24 8.68
C LYS A 51 -16.68 4.97 9.60
N LEU A 52 -16.16 6.01 10.24
CA LEU A 52 -15.26 5.88 11.39
C LEU A 52 -16.10 5.59 12.63
N GLU A 53 -16.21 4.32 12.97
CA GLU A 53 -16.90 3.84 14.17
C GLU A 53 -16.32 2.49 14.61
N PRO A 54 -16.50 2.10 15.88
CA PRO A 54 -16.10 0.77 16.34
C PRO A 54 -16.83 -0.30 15.55
N MET A 55 -16.12 -1.38 15.24
CA MET A 55 -16.76 -2.57 14.68
C MET A 55 -17.83 -3.10 15.64
N ALA A 56 -18.97 -3.53 15.08
CA ALA A 56 -20.03 -4.16 15.86
C ALA A 56 -19.46 -5.31 16.74
N PRO A 57 -19.83 -5.40 18.04
CA PRO A 57 -19.23 -6.36 18.95
C PRO A 57 -19.24 -7.82 18.45
N ASP A 58 -20.38 -8.25 17.88
CA ASP A 58 -20.53 -9.61 17.36
C ASP A 58 -19.64 -9.85 16.13
N THR A 59 -19.55 -8.88 15.22
CA THR A 59 -18.67 -8.92 14.04
C THR A 59 -17.20 -8.98 14.48
N LYS A 60 -16.82 -8.22 15.52
CA LYS A 60 -15.45 -8.20 16.06
C LYS A 60 -15.06 -9.53 16.70
N VAL A 61 -15.96 -10.11 17.48
CA VAL A 61 -15.76 -11.45 18.07
C VAL A 61 -15.65 -12.50 16.97
N LYS A 62 -16.53 -12.43 15.95
CA LYS A 62 -16.50 -13.33 14.80
C LYS A 62 -15.19 -13.19 14.00
N TRP A 63 -14.76 -11.97 13.68
CA TRP A 63 -13.49 -11.69 13.00
C TRP A 63 -12.32 -12.34 13.74
N LYS A 64 -12.14 -11.99 15.02
CA LYS A 64 -11.03 -12.52 15.84
C LYS A 64 -11.03 -14.04 15.91
N LYS A 65 -12.21 -14.67 16.03
CA LYS A 65 -12.32 -16.12 16.12
C LYS A 65 -12.03 -16.82 14.79
N GLU A 66 -12.66 -16.36 13.71
CA GLU A 66 -12.56 -17.03 12.41
C GLU A 66 -11.22 -16.79 11.74
N ILE A 67 -10.61 -15.61 11.89
CA ILE A 67 -9.26 -15.36 11.38
C ILE A 67 -8.24 -16.24 12.11
N ASP A 68 -8.40 -16.42 13.43
CA ASP A 68 -7.52 -17.28 14.22
C ASP A 68 -7.56 -18.74 13.76
N TRP A 69 -8.75 -19.24 13.41
CA TRP A 69 -8.89 -20.58 12.81
C TRP A 69 -8.13 -20.68 11.48
N LEU A 70 -8.28 -19.69 10.58
CA LEU A 70 -7.60 -19.71 9.29
C LEU A 70 -6.07 -19.61 9.44
N LEU A 71 -5.57 -18.84 10.41
CA LEU A 71 -4.14 -18.67 10.69
C LEU A 71 -3.52 -19.86 11.42
N SER A 72 -4.31 -20.69 12.12
CA SER A 72 -3.80 -21.85 12.89
C SER A 72 -3.01 -22.85 12.06
N VAL A 73 -3.23 -22.90 10.74
CA VAL A 73 -2.45 -23.76 9.83
C VAL A 73 -0.96 -23.40 9.86
N THR A 74 -0.61 -22.13 10.11
CA THR A 74 0.78 -21.66 10.16
C THR A 74 1.58 -22.24 11.31
N ASP A 75 0.93 -22.69 12.39
CA ASP A 75 1.59 -23.34 13.53
C ASP A 75 2.11 -24.74 13.17
N SER A 76 1.54 -25.34 12.13
CA SER A 76 1.92 -26.67 11.63
C SER A 76 2.93 -26.62 10.48
N ILE A 77 3.27 -25.42 9.97
CA ILE A 77 4.26 -25.25 8.89
C ILE A 77 5.65 -25.08 9.50
N VAL A 78 6.44 -26.15 9.44
CA VAL A 78 7.74 -26.24 10.12
C VAL A 78 8.89 -26.57 9.17
N GLU A 79 10.08 -26.10 9.52
CA GLU A 79 11.36 -26.55 9.01
C GLU A 79 11.97 -27.57 9.96
N PHE A 80 12.65 -28.57 9.41
CA PHE A 80 13.43 -29.52 10.19
C PHE A 80 14.86 -28.99 10.34
N ILE A 81 15.29 -28.78 11.59
CA ILE A 81 16.62 -28.27 11.92
C ILE A 81 17.38 -29.28 12.78
N ALA A 82 18.70 -29.39 12.55
CA ALA A 82 19.57 -30.20 13.39
C ALA A 82 19.90 -29.44 14.68
N VAL A 83 19.64 -30.06 15.83
CA VAL A 83 19.87 -29.48 17.16
C VAL A 83 20.70 -30.44 18.00
N LYS A 84 21.72 -29.90 18.68
CA LYS A 84 22.50 -30.65 19.66
C LYS A 84 21.75 -30.69 20.98
N GLN A 85 21.41 -31.90 21.43
CA GLN A 85 20.81 -32.13 22.74
C GLN A 85 21.84 -32.77 23.68
N LYS A 86 21.78 -32.39 24.96
CA LYS A 86 22.58 -32.98 26.03
C LYS A 86 21.71 -33.92 26.86
N ASN A 87 22.15 -35.16 27.01
CA ASN A 87 21.55 -36.11 27.93
C ASN A 87 21.90 -35.77 29.39
N LYS A 88 21.15 -36.37 30.31
CA LYS A 88 21.38 -36.24 31.76
C LYS A 88 22.77 -36.73 32.22
N ASP A 89 23.40 -37.60 31.43
CA ASP A 89 24.74 -38.14 31.65
C ASP A 89 25.86 -37.23 31.08
N GLY A 90 25.51 -36.09 30.48
CA GLY A 90 26.46 -35.14 29.87
C GLY A 90 26.85 -35.47 28.42
N SER A 91 26.40 -36.58 27.85
CA SER A 91 26.64 -36.92 26.44
C SER A 91 25.85 -36.00 25.51
N THR A 92 26.47 -35.57 24.40
CA THR A 92 25.83 -34.75 23.36
C THR A 92 25.48 -35.60 22.14
N PHE A 93 24.26 -35.46 21.64
CA PHE A 93 23.83 -36.11 20.40
C PHE A 93 23.04 -35.10 19.53
N GLU A 94 23.07 -35.28 18.22
CA GLU A 94 22.33 -34.45 17.28
C GLU A 94 20.98 -35.09 16.97
N VAL A 95 19.91 -34.31 17.12
CA VAL A 95 18.55 -34.71 16.76
C VAL A 95 17.94 -33.70 15.81
N MET A 96 17.03 -34.20 14.98
CA MET A 96 16.16 -33.33 14.20
C MET A 96 15.05 -32.78 15.11
N ALA A 97 14.94 -31.46 15.14
CA ALA A 97 13.85 -30.75 15.81
C ALA A 97 13.05 -29.97 14.78
N THR A 98 11.78 -29.70 15.08
CA THR A 98 10.92 -28.84 14.27
C THR A 98 10.97 -27.41 14.79
N ARG A 99 11.08 -26.44 13.88
CA ARG A 99 10.89 -25.01 14.16
C ARG A 99 9.90 -24.45 13.16
N GLN A 100 9.03 -23.52 13.56
CA GLN A 100 8.16 -22.82 12.61
C GLN A 100 9.00 -22.20 11.47
N ARG A 101 8.48 -22.26 10.24
CA ARG A 101 9.18 -21.72 9.07
C ARG A 101 9.53 -20.24 9.29
N ASN A 102 10.73 -19.83 8.87
CA ASN A 102 11.32 -18.56 9.32
C ASN A 102 10.49 -17.33 8.90
N ASP A 103 9.92 -17.36 7.70
CA ASP A 103 9.02 -16.32 7.17
C ASP A 103 7.75 -16.17 8.02
N LEU A 104 7.17 -17.28 8.46
CA LEU A 104 5.96 -17.29 9.29
C LEU A 104 6.26 -16.83 10.73
N GLN A 105 7.38 -17.28 11.29
CA GLN A 105 7.77 -16.99 12.68
C GLN A 105 7.86 -15.49 12.95
N ALA A 106 8.37 -14.71 11.99
CA ALA A 106 8.46 -13.26 12.12
C ALA A 106 7.17 -12.54 11.68
N ASN A 107 6.60 -12.92 10.53
CA ASN A 107 5.55 -12.13 9.90
C ASN A 107 4.15 -12.37 10.49
N ILE A 108 3.82 -13.58 10.95
CA ILE A 108 2.48 -13.85 11.52
C ILE A 108 2.22 -13.02 12.80
N PRO A 109 3.14 -12.97 13.78
CA PRO A 109 2.97 -12.09 14.94
C PRO A 109 2.93 -10.61 14.57
N ALA A 110 3.73 -10.19 13.59
CA ALA A 110 3.72 -8.80 13.10
C ALA A 110 2.35 -8.43 12.50
N LEU A 111 1.80 -9.27 11.61
CA LEU A 111 0.48 -9.04 11.00
C LEU A 111 -0.65 -9.04 12.05
N ARG A 112 -0.63 -9.94 13.04
CA ARG A 112 -1.59 -9.92 14.15
C ARG A 112 -1.53 -8.63 14.98
N LYS A 113 -0.33 -8.08 15.16
CA LYS A 113 -0.14 -6.78 15.82
C LYS A 113 -0.75 -5.64 14.98
N LEU A 114 -0.53 -5.65 13.66
CA LEU A 114 -1.13 -4.68 12.75
C LEU A 114 -2.68 -4.74 12.75
N ASP A 115 -3.25 -5.94 12.71
CA ASP A 115 -4.70 -6.18 12.84
C ASP A 115 -5.25 -5.59 14.15
N THR A 116 -4.57 -5.88 15.27
CA THR A 116 -4.95 -5.32 16.58
C THR A 116 -4.90 -3.80 16.58
N MET A 117 -3.85 -3.19 16.02
CA MET A 117 -3.72 -1.73 15.93
C MET A 117 -4.86 -1.10 15.11
N LEU A 118 -5.33 -1.74 14.03
CA LEU A 118 -6.46 -1.26 13.24
C LEU A 118 -7.78 -1.36 14.02
N LEU A 119 -8.01 -2.47 14.71
CA LEU A 119 -9.18 -2.63 15.57
C LEU A 119 -9.20 -1.62 16.71
N ASP A 120 -8.06 -1.37 17.34
CA ASP A 120 -7.93 -0.38 18.43
C ASP A 120 -8.12 1.05 17.89
N CYS A 121 -7.64 1.34 16.68
CA CYS A 121 -7.91 2.61 16.00
C CYS A 121 -9.42 2.84 15.81
N LEU A 122 -10.16 1.82 15.38
CA LEU A 122 -11.61 1.89 15.20
C LEU A 122 -12.34 2.02 16.55
N ASP A 123 -11.89 1.33 17.59
CA ASP A 123 -12.46 1.43 18.92
C ASP A 123 -12.33 2.84 19.52
N ASN A 124 -11.29 3.59 19.15
CA ASN A 124 -11.11 4.96 19.58
C ASN A 124 -12.22 5.90 19.05
N PHE A 125 -13.02 5.46 18.08
CA PHE A 125 -14.17 6.21 17.55
C PHE A 125 -15.49 5.98 18.29
N LYS A 126 -15.45 5.36 19.48
CA LYS A 126 -16.64 5.01 20.27
C LYS A 126 -17.32 6.21 20.94
N GLU A 127 -16.53 7.20 21.35
CA GLU A 127 -17.05 8.36 22.07
C GLU A 127 -17.67 9.37 21.11
N PRO A 128 -18.59 10.24 21.56
CA PRO A 128 -19.11 11.31 20.72
C PRO A 128 -17.98 12.21 20.24
N HIS A 129 -17.80 12.30 18.93
CA HIS A 129 -16.86 13.22 18.30
C HIS A 129 -17.57 14.46 17.79
N GLU A 130 -16.80 15.53 17.53
CA GLU A 130 -17.33 16.76 16.94
C GLU A 130 -17.83 16.56 15.51
N PHE A 131 -17.43 15.49 14.84
CA PHE A 131 -17.93 15.10 13.53
C PHE A 131 -18.99 14.00 13.64
N TYR A 132 -19.89 13.95 12.67
CA TYR A 132 -20.95 12.94 12.59
C TYR A 132 -21.28 12.63 11.14
N TYR A 133 -21.95 11.51 10.89
CA TYR A 133 -22.44 11.15 9.55
C TYR A 133 -23.96 11.39 9.48
N GLY A 134 -24.41 12.20 8.53
CA GLY A 134 -25.83 12.51 8.33
C GLY A 134 -26.68 11.30 7.91
N SER A 135 -28.01 11.39 8.05
CA SER A 135 -28.92 10.36 7.55
C SER A 135 -29.02 10.42 6.02
N LYS A 136 -29.34 9.28 5.39
CA LYS A 136 -29.47 9.15 3.92
C LYS A 136 -30.56 10.07 3.32
N ASP A 137 -31.49 10.54 4.15
CA ASP A 137 -32.57 11.46 3.76
C ASP A 137 -32.21 12.95 3.95
N ASP A 138 -31.18 13.29 4.75
CA ASP A 138 -30.72 14.68 4.93
C ASP A 138 -29.93 15.20 3.71
N ASP A 139 -29.48 14.29 2.85
CA ASP A 139 -28.70 14.56 1.64
C ASP A 139 -29.53 15.11 0.47
N LYS A 140 -30.86 15.27 0.64
CA LYS A 140 -31.73 15.85 -0.40
C LYS A 140 -31.69 17.38 -0.46
N GLY A 141 -31.10 18.05 0.53
CA GLY A 141 -31.13 19.51 0.68
C GLY A 141 -29.79 20.24 0.47
N GLU A 142 -28.66 19.64 0.83
CA GLU A 142 -27.34 20.28 0.72
C GLU A 142 -26.59 19.73 -0.49
N LYS A 143 -26.47 20.55 -1.55
CA LYS A 143 -25.54 20.33 -2.66
C LYS A 143 -24.08 20.57 -2.20
N THR A 144 -23.64 19.89 -1.15
CA THR A 144 -22.21 19.79 -0.87
C THR A 144 -21.61 19.01 -2.04
N GLN A 145 -20.56 19.55 -2.69
CA GLN A 145 -19.94 18.97 -3.88
C GLN A 145 -19.59 17.50 -3.66
N ARG A 146 -20.52 16.61 -4.05
CA ARG A 146 -20.30 15.18 -4.09
C ARG A 146 -19.31 14.91 -5.21
N SER A 147 -18.21 14.23 -4.90
CA SER A 147 -17.54 13.39 -5.89
C SER A 147 -18.54 12.28 -6.23
N ASP A 148 -19.09 12.32 -7.45
CA ASP A 148 -20.13 11.38 -7.93
C ASP A 148 -19.67 9.91 -7.86
N ASP A 149 -18.36 9.67 -7.79
CA ASP A 149 -17.74 8.35 -7.86
C ASP A 149 -17.99 7.46 -6.63
N LYS A 150 -18.45 8.00 -5.49
CA LYS A 150 -18.59 7.24 -4.22
C LYS A 150 -19.92 7.47 -3.49
N TRP A 151 -21.03 7.51 -4.23
CA TRP A 151 -22.37 7.81 -3.71
C TRP A 151 -22.83 6.92 -2.53
N TRP A 152 -22.26 5.73 -2.37
CA TRP A 152 -22.59 4.79 -1.30
C TRP A 152 -21.86 5.04 0.03
N ILE A 153 -20.92 5.99 0.09
CA ILE A 153 -20.17 6.37 1.29
C ILE A 153 -20.83 7.60 1.92
N PRO A 154 -21.21 7.57 3.22
CA PRO A 154 -21.77 8.72 3.91
C PRO A 154 -20.74 9.86 4.03
N VAL A 155 -21.17 11.09 3.77
CA VAL A 155 -20.32 12.29 3.89
C VAL A 155 -20.22 12.69 5.37
N PRO A 156 -19.01 12.86 5.93
CA PRO A 156 -18.86 13.37 7.29
C PRO A 156 -19.24 14.85 7.36
N LYS A 157 -19.97 15.23 8.40
CA LYS A 157 -20.30 16.61 8.77
C LYS A 157 -19.47 17.02 9.99
N VAL A 158 -19.08 18.28 10.04
CA VAL A 158 -18.25 18.89 11.09
C VAL A 158 -18.90 20.21 11.55
N PRO A 159 -18.48 20.81 12.67
CA PRO A 159 -19.02 22.10 13.11
C PRO A 159 -18.75 23.20 12.07
N PRO A 160 -19.59 24.26 11.98
CA PRO A 160 -19.44 25.32 10.95
C PRO A 160 -18.07 26.01 10.94
N ASN A 161 -17.41 26.09 12.10
CA ASN A 161 -16.07 26.69 12.24
C ASN A 161 -14.93 25.65 12.16
N GLY A 162 -15.24 24.42 11.75
CA GLY A 162 -14.34 23.27 11.79
C GLY A 162 -14.21 22.64 13.17
N LEU A 163 -13.39 21.60 13.24
CA LEU A 163 -13.02 20.85 14.43
C LEU A 163 -12.08 21.66 15.33
N SER A 164 -12.20 21.45 16.64
CA SER A 164 -11.27 21.96 17.63
C SER A 164 -9.83 21.51 17.36
N GLU A 165 -8.88 22.29 17.87
CA GLU A 165 -7.46 21.99 17.67
C GLU A 165 -7.07 20.64 18.30
N SER A 166 -7.66 20.30 19.45
CA SER A 166 -7.46 19.01 20.11
C SER A 166 -7.95 17.84 19.26
N ASN A 167 -9.17 17.91 18.71
CA ASN A 167 -9.70 16.84 17.86
C ASN A 167 -8.94 16.72 16.53
N ARG A 168 -8.46 17.83 15.97
CA ARG A 168 -7.61 17.82 14.78
C ARG A 168 -6.26 17.15 15.02
N LYS A 169 -5.58 17.49 16.13
CA LYS A 169 -4.32 16.85 16.52
C LYS A 169 -4.51 15.36 16.79
N TRP A 170 -5.62 14.98 17.42
CA TRP A 170 -5.97 13.59 17.67
C TRP A 170 -6.27 12.82 16.36
N LEU A 171 -7.05 13.38 15.44
CA LEU A 171 -7.29 12.77 14.13
C LEU A 171 -5.99 12.60 13.34
N GLN A 172 -5.09 13.59 13.38
CA GLN A 172 -3.78 13.48 12.75
C GLN A 172 -2.95 12.34 13.36
N TYR A 173 -2.98 12.17 14.68
CA TYR A 173 -2.33 11.04 15.34
C TYR A 173 -2.91 9.68 14.89
N GLN A 174 -4.24 9.56 14.81
CA GLN A 174 -4.87 8.34 14.27
C GLN A 174 -4.45 8.11 12.82
N LYS A 175 -4.43 9.16 11.98
CA LYS A 175 -3.97 9.11 10.59
C LYS A 175 -2.54 8.57 10.49
N ASP A 176 -1.62 9.11 11.29
CA ASP A 176 -0.21 8.72 11.25
C ASP A 176 -0.02 7.26 11.73
N SER A 177 -0.77 6.84 12.75
CA SER A 177 -0.78 5.45 13.25
C SER A 177 -1.25 4.47 12.18
N VAL A 178 -2.40 4.74 11.54
CA VAL A 178 -2.95 3.89 10.47
C VAL A 178 -2.03 3.86 9.25
N ASN A 179 -1.39 4.98 8.93
CA ASN A 179 -0.43 5.04 7.83
C ASN A 179 0.83 4.19 8.08
N GLN A 180 1.30 4.09 9.34
CA GLN A 180 2.37 3.16 9.69
C GLN A 180 1.93 1.70 9.51
N VAL A 181 0.69 1.37 9.90
CA VAL A 181 0.13 0.04 9.68
C VAL A 181 0.04 -0.28 8.19
N LEU A 182 -0.47 0.66 7.38
CA LEU A 182 -0.56 0.52 5.93
C LEU A 182 0.82 0.21 5.32
N LYS A 183 1.84 1.01 5.65
CA LYS A 183 3.21 0.81 5.16
C LYS A 183 3.78 -0.56 5.56
N ALA A 184 3.58 -0.97 6.80
CA ALA A 184 4.09 -2.26 7.29
C ALA A 184 3.40 -3.45 6.61
N ALA A 185 2.07 -3.39 6.45
CA ALA A 185 1.31 -4.43 5.75
C ALA A 185 1.73 -4.52 4.27
N MET A 186 1.86 -3.37 3.59
CA MET A 186 2.33 -3.26 2.21
C MET A 186 3.73 -3.86 2.01
N ALA A 187 4.63 -3.66 2.98
CA ALA A 187 6.00 -4.18 2.97
C ALA A 187 6.02 -5.70 3.06
N ILE A 188 5.27 -6.26 4.02
CA ILE A 188 5.15 -7.72 4.18
C ILE A 188 4.53 -8.33 2.92
N ASN A 189 3.45 -7.75 2.41
CA ASN A 189 2.78 -8.22 1.20
C ASN A 189 3.73 -8.22 -0.02
N ALA A 190 4.46 -7.12 -0.23
CA ALA A 190 5.43 -7.01 -1.32
C ALA A 190 6.58 -8.01 -1.19
N GLN A 191 7.09 -8.23 0.02
CA GLN A 191 8.13 -9.23 0.27
C GLN A 191 7.64 -10.64 -0.08
N VAL A 192 6.46 -11.02 0.40
CA VAL A 192 5.89 -12.36 0.13
C VAL A 192 5.68 -12.57 -1.36
N LEU A 193 5.07 -11.60 -2.05
CA LEU A 193 4.89 -11.67 -3.51
C LEU A 193 6.21 -11.78 -4.26
N THR A 194 7.29 -11.15 -3.76
CA THR A 194 8.62 -11.26 -4.39
C THR A 194 9.19 -12.68 -4.28
N GLU A 195 8.98 -13.35 -3.14
CA GLU A 195 9.44 -14.73 -2.89
C GLU A 195 8.57 -15.79 -3.57
N MET A 196 7.30 -15.48 -3.91
CA MET A 196 6.43 -16.39 -4.63
C MET A 196 6.96 -16.69 -6.05
N GLU A 197 6.92 -17.96 -6.42
CA GLU A 197 7.36 -18.45 -7.73
C GLU A 197 6.56 -17.81 -8.87
N ILE A 198 7.25 -17.47 -9.96
CA ILE A 198 6.60 -16.94 -11.17
C ILE A 198 6.14 -18.13 -12.01
N PRO A 199 4.83 -18.29 -12.28
CA PRO A 199 4.34 -19.42 -13.05
C PRO A 199 4.83 -19.43 -14.51
N ASP A 200 5.11 -20.62 -15.03
CA ASP A 200 5.60 -20.81 -16.41
C ASP A 200 4.64 -20.23 -17.46
N ALA A 201 3.33 -20.33 -17.24
CA ALA A 201 2.33 -19.75 -18.15
C ALA A 201 2.48 -18.21 -18.28
N TYR A 202 2.83 -17.51 -17.20
CA TYR A 202 3.11 -16.08 -17.26
C TYR A 202 4.39 -15.80 -18.06
N ILE A 203 5.42 -16.61 -17.82
CA ILE A 203 6.71 -16.52 -18.53
C ILE A 203 6.52 -16.71 -20.04
N ASP A 204 5.74 -17.71 -20.44
CA ASP A 204 5.47 -18.02 -21.85
C ASP A 204 4.69 -16.91 -22.56
N ALA A 205 3.88 -16.16 -21.80
CA ALA A 205 3.14 -15.00 -22.31
C ALA A 205 3.98 -13.71 -22.41
N LEU A 206 5.22 -13.68 -21.89
CA LEU A 206 6.03 -12.47 -21.87
C LEU A 206 6.44 -12.00 -23.27
N PRO A 207 6.53 -10.67 -23.49
CA PRO A 207 7.12 -10.11 -24.69
C PRO A 207 8.58 -10.58 -24.90
N LYS A 208 9.05 -10.57 -26.15
CA LYS A 208 10.41 -11.01 -26.52
C LYS A 208 11.54 -10.29 -25.78
N ASN A 209 11.33 -9.02 -25.39
CA ASN A 209 12.30 -8.23 -24.65
C ASN A 209 11.63 -7.07 -23.89
N GLY A 210 12.33 -6.51 -22.90
CA GLY A 210 11.81 -5.41 -22.05
C GLY A 210 11.48 -4.13 -22.82
N ARG A 211 12.13 -3.85 -23.96
CA ARG A 211 11.78 -2.70 -24.81
C ARG A 211 10.40 -2.85 -25.43
N VAL A 212 10.04 -4.04 -25.89
CA VAL A 212 8.69 -4.33 -26.41
C VAL A 212 7.64 -4.21 -25.31
N SER A 213 7.97 -4.64 -24.08
CA SER A 213 7.08 -4.54 -22.92
C SER A 213 6.84 -3.08 -22.51
N LEU A 214 7.90 -2.29 -22.31
CA LEU A 214 7.80 -0.89 -21.87
C LEU A 214 7.31 0.05 -22.98
N GLY A 215 7.58 -0.28 -24.24
CA GLY A 215 7.46 0.66 -25.35
C GLY A 215 8.65 1.63 -25.43
N ASP A 216 8.81 2.25 -26.60
CA ASP A 216 10.01 3.04 -26.92
C ASP A 216 10.22 4.25 -26.00
N SER A 217 9.14 4.94 -25.62
CA SER A 217 9.23 6.15 -24.78
C SER A 217 9.76 5.83 -23.37
N ILE A 218 9.14 4.87 -22.69
CA ILE A 218 9.52 4.46 -21.33
C ILE A 218 10.90 3.79 -21.36
N TYR A 219 11.17 2.95 -22.36
CA TYR A 219 12.48 2.30 -22.50
C TYR A 219 13.60 3.32 -22.70
N LYS A 220 13.37 4.39 -23.48
CA LYS A 220 14.37 5.45 -23.65
C LYS A 220 14.68 6.11 -22.31
N MET A 221 13.66 6.59 -21.58
CA MET A 221 13.84 7.29 -20.30
C MET A 221 14.54 6.42 -19.24
N ILE A 222 14.14 5.15 -19.08
CA ILE A 222 14.74 4.27 -18.07
C ILE A 222 16.19 3.87 -18.40
N THR A 223 16.61 3.99 -19.66
CA THR A 223 17.97 3.63 -20.13
C THR A 223 18.93 4.82 -20.25
N GLU A 224 18.49 6.03 -19.93
CA GLU A 224 19.34 7.24 -19.91
C GLU A 224 20.46 7.13 -18.87
N ASP A 225 21.58 7.81 -19.10
CA ASP A 225 22.73 7.76 -18.19
C ASP A 225 22.35 8.31 -16.80
N PHE A 226 21.61 9.42 -16.79
CA PHE A 226 20.98 9.98 -15.59
C PHE A 226 19.49 9.62 -15.58
N PHE A 227 19.04 8.95 -14.51
CA PHE A 227 17.66 8.52 -14.37
C PHE A 227 17.05 9.11 -13.10
N ASP A 228 15.92 9.79 -13.28
CA ASP A 228 15.06 10.26 -12.20
C ASP A 228 13.69 9.57 -12.33
N PRO A 229 13.29 8.72 -11.36
CA PRO A 229 12.00 8.05 -11.41
C PRO A 229 10.82 9.04 -11.33
N ASP A 230 10.98 10.19 -10.65
CA ASP A 230 9.91 11.17 -10.54
C ASP A 230 9.68 11.90 -11.88
N ASN A 231 10.75 12.18 -12.63
CA ASN A 231 10.66 12.69 -13.99
C ASN A 231 9.95 11.70 -14.93
N LEU A 232 10.31 10.41 -14.87
CA LEU A 232 9.62 9.36 -15.64
C LEU A 232 8.12 9.38 -15.34
N LEU A 233 7.75 9.29 -14.06
CA LEU A 233 6.33 9.22 -13.66
C LEU A 233 5.55 10.49 -14.01
N SER A 234 6.19 11.67 -13.92
CA SER A 234 5.56 12.95 -14.25
C SER A 234 5.32 13.13 -15.76
N SER A 235 6.07 12.41 -16.59
CA SER A 235 5.88 12.41 -18.05
C SER A 235 4.76 11.49 -18.54
N LEU A 236 4.23 10.62 -17.66
CA LEU A 236 3.24 9.61 -17.97
C LEU A 236 1.84 10.04 -17.52
N ASP A 237 0.84 9.57 -18.24
CA ASP A 237 -0.56 9.77 -17.87
C ASP A 237 -0.99 8.73 -16.82
N LEU A 238 -1.05 9.17 -15.57
CA LEU A 238 -1.45 8.37 -14.40
C LEU A 238 -2.82 8.80 -13.84
N THR A 239 -3.68 9.35 -14.71
CA THR A 239 -4.98 9.91 -14.31
C THR A 239 -6.04 8.85 -13.95
N SER A 240 -5.86 7.61 -14.40
CA SER A 240 -6.78 6.52 -14.11
C SER A 240 -6.07 5.29 -13.57
N GLU A 241 -6.78 4.55 -12.72
CA GLU A 241 -6.34 3.28 -12.12
C GLU A 241 -5.88 2.28 -13.17
N HIS A 242 -6.62 2.16 -14.29
CA HIS A 242 -6.25 1.30 -15.41
C HIS A 242 -4.87 1.64 -15.98
N LYS A 243 -4.55 2.93 -16.17
CA LYS A 243 -3.26 3.37 -16.71
C LYS A 243 -2.12 3.07 -15.74
N ILE A 244 -2.37 3.22 -14.44
CA ILE A 244 -1.42 2.90 -13.38
C ILE A 244 -1.11 1.39 -13.38
N VAL A 245 -2.14 0.53 -13.44
CA VAL A 245 -1.97 -0.93 -13.51
C VAL A 245 -1.28 -1.34 -14.81
N GLU A 246 -1.64 -0.74 -15.95
CA GLU A 246 -0.99 -1.02 -17.22
C GLU A 246 0.52 -0.72 -17.17
N LEU A 247 0.90 0.42 -16.59
CA LEU A 247 2.31 0.76 -16.38
C LEU A 247 3.00 -0.26 -15.44
N LYS A 248 2.36 -0.62 -14.33
CA LYS A 248 2.86 -1.63 -13.39
C LYS A 248 3.13 -2.95 -14.11
N ASN A 249 2.16 -3.45 -14.86
CA ASN A 249 2.26 -4.69 -15.65
C ASN A 249 3.44 -4.63 -16.64
N LYS A 250 3.60 -3.52 -17.37
CA LYS A 250 4.71 -3.33 -18.32
C LYS A 250 6.08 -3.36 -17.65
N ILE A 251 6.20 -2.72 -16.48
CA ILE A 251 7.46 -2.67 -15.71
C ILE A 251 7.78 -4.04 -15.13
N GLU A 252 6.83 -4.72 -14.50
CA GLU A 252 7.01 -6.06 -13.92
C GLU A 252 7.42 -7.09 -14.97
N ALA A 253 6.72 -7.13 -16.11
CA ALA A 253 7.09 -8.01 -17.23
C ALA A 253 8.55 -7.76 -17.68
N SER A 254 8.99 -6.49 -17.69
CA SER A 254 10.36 -6.12 -18.07
C SER A 254 11.38 -6.58 -17.03
N VAL A 255 11.08 -6.43 -15.74
CA VAL A 255 11.90 -6.94 -14.63
C VAL A 255 12.07 -8.45 -14.74
N VAL A 256 10.98 -9.20 -14.98
CA VAL A 256 11.04 -10.66 -15.15
C VAL A 256 11.92 -11.05 -16.35
N ILE A 257 11.77 -10.35 -17.49
CA ILE A 257 12.60 -10.57 -18.68
C ILE A 257 14.09 -10.34 -18.38
N TRP A 258 14.43 -9.25 -17.68
CA TRP A 258 15.82 -8.94 -17.36
C TRP A 258 16.42 -9.93 -16.36
N LYS A 259 15.71 -10.27 -15.28
CA LYS A 259 16.14 -11.28 -14.30
C LYS A 259 16.42 -12.63 -14.96
N ARG A 260 15.53 -13.10 -15.85
CA ARG A 260 15.75 -14.36 -16.61
C ARG A 260 16.99 -14.28 -17.51
N LYS A 261 17.21 -13.15 -18.19
CA LYS A 261 18.39 -12.96 -19.05
C LYS A 261 19.70 -12.80 -18.28
N ILE A 262 19.65 -12.37 -17.02
CA ILE A 262 20.81 -12.34 -16.11
C ILE A 262 21.13 -13.77 -15.64
N ASN A 263 20.10 -14.55 -15.30
CA ASN A 263 20.24 -15.92 -14.76
C ASN A 263 20.56 -16.99 -15.82
N ALA A 264 20.23 -16.76 -17.09
CA ALA A 264 20.51 -17.69 -18.21
C ALA A 264 22.02 -17.77 -18.61
N LYS A 265 22.93 -17.62 -17.65
CA LYS A 265 24.38 -17.86 -17.85
C LYS A 265 24.61 -19.23 -18.49
N ASP A 266 25.45 -19.27 -19.52
CA ASP A 266 26.14 -20.47 -20.04
C ASP A 266 25.44 -21.47 -20.97
N THR A 267 24.30 -21.18 -21.59
CA THR A 267 23.84 -22.02 -22.72
C THR A 267 23.58 -21.22 -24.00
N LYS A 268 24.67 -20.99 -24.76
CA LYS A 268 24.71 -20.61 -26.17
C LYS A 268 23.84 -19.41 -26.60
N ALA A 269 24.42 -18.21 -26.59
CA ALA A 269 24.11 -17.20 -27.61
C ALA A 269 25.42 -16.59 -28.14
N PRO A 270 25.92 -17.04 -29.31
CA PRO A 270 27.20 -16.57 -29.84
C PRO A 270 27.19 -15.13 -30.33
N TRP A 271 26.05 -14.51 -30.64
CA TRP A 271 25.98 -13.12 -31.11
C TRP A 271 24.76 -12.38 -30.57
N GLY A 272 24.96 -11.16 -30.09
CA GLY A 272 23.94 -10.10 -30.16
C GLY A 272 23.06 -9.84 -28.94
N SER A 273 23.62 -9.70 -27.73
CA SER A 273 22.93 -8.88 -26.73
C SER A 273 23.60 -7.52 -26.59
N ALA A 274 22.98 -6.49 -27.16
CA ALA A 274 23.45 -5.11 -27.13
C ALA A 274 23.47 -4.47 -25.72
N VAL A 275 22.98 -5.17 -24.69
CA VAL A 275 22.90 -4.67 -23.31
C VAL A 275 23.71 -5.60 -22.41
N SER A 276 24.75 -5.06 -21.77
CA SER A 276 25.60 -5.77 -20.80
C SER A 276 24.79 -6.25 -19.58
N VAL A 277 25.33 -7.21 -18.83
CA VAL A 277 24.70 -7.70 -17.59
C VAL A 277 24.58 -6.58 -16.57
N GLU A 278 25.64 -5.81 -16.36
CA GLU A 278 25.65 -4.62 -15.47
C GLU A 278 24.55 -3.62 -15.83
N LYS A 279 24.35 -3.37 -17.13
CA LYS A 279 23.29 -2.48 -17.59
C LYS A 279 21.90 -3.06 -17.33
N ARG A 280 21.73 -4.39 -17.33
CA ARG A 280 20.43 -5.01 -16.97
C ARG A 280 20.16 -4.98 -15.48
N GLU A 281 21.19 -5.17 -14.65
CA GLU A 281 21.07 -5.05 -13.19
C GLU A 281 20.68 -3.61 -12.79
N LEU A 282 21.28 -2.61 -13.45
CA LEU A 282 20.89 -1.21 -13.28
C LEU A 282 19.42 -0.97 -13.68
N LEU A 283 18.98 -1.52 -14.82
CA LEU A 283 17.60 -1.38 -15.29
C LEU A 283 16.60 -2.08 -14.37
N GLU A 284 16.97 -3.24 -13.81
CA GLU A 284 16.20 -3.93 -12.79
C GLU A 284 16.01 -3.05 -11.55
N ASP A 285 17.10 -2.49 -10.99
CA ASP A 285 17.03 -1.66 -9.79
C ASP A 285 16.21 -0.37 -10.01
N ARG A 286 16.37 0.27 -11.18
CA ARG A 286 15.55 1.43 -11.58
C ARG A 286 14.07 1.07 -11.68
N ALA A 287 13.73 -0.06 -12.30
CA ALA A 287 12.36 -0.51 -12.44
C ALA A 287 11.72 -0.88 -11.09
N GLU A 288 12.45 -1.57 -10.22
CA GLU A 288 11.98 -1.87 -8.86
C GLU A 288 11.74 -0.59 -8.05
N THR A 289 12.58 0.44 -8.23
CA THR A 289 12.39 1.75 -7.61
C THR A 289 11.12 2.45 -8.10
N VAL A 290 10.84 2.39 -9.40
CA VAL A 290 9.59 2.95 -9.96
C VAL A 290 8.36 2.21 -9.41
N LEU A 291 8.40 0.87 -9.34
CA LEU A 291 7.31 0.08 -8.76
C LEU A 291 7.06 0.44 -7.29
N LEU A 292 8.14 0.66 -6.52
CA LEU A 292 8.04 1.11 -5.13
C LEU A 292 7.35 2.47 -5.03
N ILE A 293 7.76 3.45 -5.85
CA ILE A 293 7.15 4.79 -5.86
C ILE A 293 5.68 4.73 -6.29
N LEU A 294 5.34 3.92 -7.31
CA LEU A 294 3.95 3.70 -7.72
C LEU A 294 3.11 3.15 -6.57
N LYS A 295 3.61 2.13 -5.85
CA LYS A 295 2.91 1.54 -4.70
C LYS A 295 2.70 2.58 -3.57
N HIS A 296 3.62 3.51 -3.38
CA HIS A 296 3.47 4.61 -2.41
C HIS A 296 2.54 5.74 -2.84
N ARG A 297 2.56 6.12 -4.12
CA ARG A 297 1.73 7.22 -4.64
C ARG A 297 0.29 6.80 -4.84
N PHE A 298 0.05 5.52 -5.13
CA PHE A 298 -1.26 4.97 -5.42
C PHE A 298 -1.57 3.76 -4.54
N PRO A 299 -1.62 3.94 -3.20
CA PRO A 299 -2.06 2.87 -2.31
C PRO A 299 -3.50 2.49 -2.65
N GLY A 300 -3.79 1.18 -2.73
CA GLY A 300 -5.09 0.69 -3.18
C GLY A 300 -5.21 0.44 -4.69
N THR A 301 -4.12 0.58 -5.46
CA THR A 301 -4.08 0.11 -6.86
C THR A 301 -4.39 -1.40 -6.91
N PRO A 302 -5.15 -1.89 -7.91
CA PRO A 302 -5.41 -3.30 -8.09
C PRO A 302 -4.13 -4.11 -8.24
N GLN A 303 -4.26 -5.40 -7.97
CA GLN A 303 -3.18 -6.35 -8.19
C GLN A 303 -2.78 -6.36 -9.67
N SER A 304 -1.49 -6.51 -9.94
CA SER A 304 -1.01 -6.65 -11.31
C SER A 304 -1.31 -8.06 -11.84
N ASP A 305 -1.17 -8.23 -13.15
CA ASP A 305 -1.34 -9.53 -13.80
C ASP A 305 -0.34 -10.56 -13.25
N LEU A 306 0.88 -10.12 -12.91
CA LEU A 306 1.90 -10.98 -12.28
C LEU A 306 1.48 -11.40 -10.87
N ASP A 307 1.03 -10.44 -10.04
CA ASP A 307 0.58 -10.72 -8.68
C ASP A 307 -0.61 -11.70 -8.69
N ILE A 308 -1.60 -11.46 -9.55
CA ILE A 308 -2.77 -12.34 -9.74
C ILE A 308 -2.30 -13.74 -10.14
N SER A 309 -1.44 -13.84 -11.15
CA SER A 309 -0.95 -15.14 -11.63
C SER A 309 -0.17 -15.91 -10.56
N LYS A 310 0.66 -15.22 -9.77
CA LYS A 310 1.37 -15.79 -8.62
C LYS A 310 0.38 -16.35 -7.58
N ILE A 311 -0.65 -15.60 -7.23
CA ILE A 311 -1.63 -16.00 -6.20
C ILE A 311 -2.47 -17.19 -6.68
N GLU A 312 -2.95 -17.17 -7.92
CA GLU A 312 -3.80 -18.21 -8.48
C GLU A 312 -3.07 -19.56 -8.61
N THR A 313 -1.79 -19.53 -8.97
CA THR A 313 -1.00 -20.74 -9.21
C THR A 313 -0.26 -21.24 -7.97
N ASN A 314 -0.15 -20.42 -6.92
CA ASN A 314 0.56 -20.75 -5.71
C ASN A 314 0.04 -22.03 -5.02
N ARG A 315 0.98 -22.83 -4.55
CA ARG A 315 0.74 -24.07 -3.78
C ARG A 315 1.26 -24.00 -2.35
N ASP A 316 2.03 -22.98 -2.01
CA ASP A 316 2.55 -22.78 -0.66
C ASP A 316 1.48 -22.14 0.25
N VAL A 317 1.00 -22.91 1.21
CA VAL A 317 -0.04 -22.46 2.14
C VAL A 317 0.44 -21.32 3.04
N GLY A 318 1.72 -21.33 3.45
CA GLY A 318 2.27 -20.27 4.29
C GLY A 318 2.33 -18.94 3.54
N TYR A 319 2.76 -18.94 2.28
CA TYR A 319 2.73 -17.74 1.45
C TYR A 319 1.31 -17.28 1.13
N ALA A 320 0.37 -18.20 0.87
CA ALA A 320 -1.03 -17.81 0.68
C ALA A 320 -1.61 -17.10 1.91
N ILE A 321 -1.30 -17.57 3.12
CA ILE A 321 -1.74 -16.93 4.36
C ILE A 321 -1.06 -15.57 4.54
N LEU A 322 0.27 -15.49 4.38
CA LEU A 322 1.01 -14.24 4.53
C LEU A 322 0.56 -13.17 3.52
N GLU A 323 0.42 -13.54 2.24
CA GLU A 323 -0.04 -12.67 1.16
C GLU A 323 -1.46 -12.17 1.45
N SER A 324 -2.41 -13.08 1.63
CA SER A 324 -3.82 -12.70 1.76
C SER A 324 -4.10 -11.93 3.05
N TYR A 325 -3.47 -12.30 4.16
CA TYR A 325 -3.66 -11.61 5.44
C TYR A 325 -3.00 -10.22 5.42
N SER A 326 -1.80 -10.07 4.85
CA SER A 326 -1.20 -8.74 4.67
C SER A 326 -1.99 -7.86 3.70
N ARG A 327 -2.51 -8.41 2.60
CA ARG A 327 -3.32 -7.68 1.62
C ARG A 327 -4.64 -7.17 2.20
N ILE A 328 -5.35 -7.98 3.00
CA ILE A 328 -6.60 -7.50 3.62
C ILE A 328 -6.32 -6.43 4.67
N LEU A 329 -5.19 -6.49 5.38
CA LEU A 329 -4.80 -5.46 6.36
C LEU A 329 -4.37 -4.17 5.67
N GLU A 330 -3.66 -4.27 4.53
CA GLU A 330 -3.37 -3.13 3.64
C GLU A 330 -4.68 -2.46 3.18
N THR A 331 -5.63 -3.25 2.66
CA THR A 331 -6.92 -2.75 2.18
C THR A 331 -7.72 -2.07 3.29
N LEU A 332 -7.74 -2.68 4.48
CA LEU A 332 -8.42 -2.12 5.64
C LEU A 332 -7.77 -0.82 6.11
N ALA A 333 -6.44 -0.80 6.26
CA ALA A 333 -5.71 0.40 6.67
C ALA A 333 -5.93 1.56 5.69
N PHE A 334 -5.89 1.28 4.38
CA PHE A 334 -6.22 2.28 3.36
C PHE A 334 -7.65 2.79 3.48
N THR A 335 -8.62 1.90 3.75
CA THR A 335 -10.03 2.28 3.94
C THR A 335 -10.21 3.20 5.14
N VAL A 336 -9.61 2.85 6.29
CA VAL A 336 -9.67 3.69 7.50
C VAL A 336 -8.99 5.03 7.26
N LEU A 337 -7.81 5.02 6.62
CA LEU A 337 -7.07 6.23 6.27
C LEU A 337 -7.91 7.17 5.39
N SER A 338 -8.55 6.63 4.35
CA SER A 338 -9.45 7.39 3.46
C SER A 338 -10.59 8.03 4.24
N ARG A 339 -11.19 7.33 5.23
CA ARG A 339 -12.28 7.91 6.03
C ARG A 339 -11.80 9.02 6.98
N ILE A 340 -10.59 8.90 7.53
CA ILE A 340 -9.97 9.98 8.31
C ILE A 340 -9.73 11.20 7.41
N GLU A 341 -9.25 10.98 6.20
CA GLU A 341 -9.04 12.04 5.20
C GLU A 341 -10.35 12.71 4.77
N ASP A 342 -11.43 11.95 4.63
CA ASP A 342 -12.76 12.50 4.34
C ASP A 342 -13.20 13.51 5.42
N VAL A 343 -13.00 13.18 6.71
CA VAL A 343 -13.32 14.07 7.85
C VAL A 343 -12.40 15.31 7.85
N MET A 344 -11.10 15.11 7.65
CA MET A 344 -10.13 16.22 7.60
C MET A 344 -10.41 17.18 6.43
N SER A 345 -10.86 16.66 5.29
CA SER A 345 -11.26 17.46 4.13
C SER A 345 -12.51 18.28 4.43
N ALA A 346 -13.54 17.68 5.04
CA ALA A 346 -14.74 18.40 5.47
C ALA A 346 -14.40 19.52 6.47
N ASP A 347 -13.48 19.26 7.41
CA ASP A 347 -12.97 20.26 8.34
C ASP A 347 -12.21 21.42 7.65
N ALA A 348 -11.36 21.12 6.66
CA ALA A 348 -10.68 22.15 5.89
C ALA A 348 -11.68 23.03 5.11
N GLN A 349 -12.72 22.44 4.54
CA GLN A 349 -13.79 23.15 3.83
C GLN A 349 -14.57 24.07 4.77
N ALA A 350 -15.00 23.57 5.94
CA ALA A 350 -15.73 24.36 6.93
C ALA A 350 -14.93 25.59 7.40
N LYS A 351 -13.64 25.42 7.66
CA LYS A 351 -12.75 26.55 8.02
C LYS A 351 -12.55 27.55 6.89
N GLY A 352 -12.46 27.07 5.64
CA GLY A 352 -12.41 27.93 4.47
C GLY A 352 -13.65 28.82 4.36
N LEU A 353 -14.83 28.22 4.52
CA LEU A 353 -16.11 28.93 4.51
C LEU A 353 -16.23 29.95 5.65
N ALA A 354 -15.91 29.55 6.88
CA ALA A 354 -15.94 30.45 8.04
C ALA A 354 -14.97 31.64 7.89
N SER A 355 -13.81 31.43 7.28
CA SER A 355 -12.86 32.51 6.98
C SER A 355 -13.41 33.47 5.93
N MET A 356 -14.07 32.96 4.89
CA MET A 356 -14.71 33.79 3.86
C MET A 356 -15.88 34.61 4.42
N GLU A 357 -16.69 34.03 5.31
CA GLU A 357 -17.79 34.73 5.99
C GLU A 357 -17.28 35.83 6.93
N LYS A 358 -16.21 35.58 7.69
CA LYS A 358 -15.53 36.61 8.48
C LYS A 358 -14.98 37.75 7.60
N THR A 359 -14.44 37.42 6.43
CA THR A 359 -13.89 38.43 5.51
C THR A 359 -15.00 39.25 4.83
N LYS A 360 -16.18 38.65 4.57
CA LYS A 360 -17.36 39.35 4.06
C LYS A 360 -17.99 40.27 5.10
N SER A 361 -18.16 39.79 6.33
CA SER A 361 -18.69 40.61 7.44
C SER A 361 -17.78 41.79 7.79
N ILE A 362 -16.45 41.62 7.74
CA ILE A 362 -15.49 42.74 7.90
C ILE A 362 -15.59 43.75 6.74
N LYS A 363 -15.90 43.30 5.52
CA LYS A 363 -16.09 44.19 4.36
C LYS A 363 -17.45 44.89 4.35
N GLU A 364 -18.49 44.29 4.91
CA GLU A 364 -19.83 44.90 5.05
C GLU A 364 -19.90 45.89 6.22
N GLU A 365 -19.09 45.73 7.27
CA GLU A 365 -18.91 46.76 8.31
C GLU A 365 -18.03 47.94 7.88
N ALA A 366 -17.30 47.80 6.77
CA ALA A 366 -16.42 48.82 6.21
C ALA A 366 -16.97 49.41 4.91
N ASP A 367 -18.12 50.10 4.99
CA ASP A 367 -18.55 51.01 3.91
C ASP A 367 -17.99 52.44 4.16
N PRO A 368 -17.51 53.15 3.11
CA PRO A 368 -16.54 54.23 3.25
C PRO A 368 -17.20 55.61 3.41
N ILE A 369 -16.76 56.36 4.41
CA ILE A 369 -16.93 57.81 4.46
C ILE A 369 -15.86 58.47 3.57
N SER A 370 -16.35 59.07 2.48
CA SER A 370 -15.80 60.17 1.67
C SER A 370 -14.35 60.13 1.16
N LYS A 371 -14.29 60.12 -0.18
CA LYS A 371 -13.28 60.70 -1.09
C LYS A 371 -12.46 61.85 -0.50
N ASP A 372 -11.14 61.78 -0.65
CA ASP A 372 -10.44 62.86 -1.36
C ASP A 372 -9.18 62.33 -2.07
N ALA A 373 -8.89 62.95 -3.21
CA ALA A 373 -7.88 62.58 -4.19
C ALA A 373 -6.47 63.03 -3.76
N THR A 374 -5.44 62.30 -4.19
CA THR A 374 -4.33 62.89 -4.96
C THR A 374 -3.42 61.80 -5.53
N GLU A 375 -3.31 61.81 -6.86
CA GLU A 375 -2.21 61.21 -7.62
C GLU A 375 -0.89 61.91 -7.26
N THR A 376 0.21 61.17 -7.28
CA THR A 376 1.48 61.64 -7.84
C THR A 376 2.41 60.46 -8.09
N ASN A 377 2.68 60.22 -9.38
CA ASN A 377 3.82 59.46 -9.87
C ASN A 377 5.13 60.21 -9.55
N ALA A 378 6.17 59.47 -9.17
CA ALA A 378 7.54 59.83 -9.50
C ALA A 378 8.42 58.58 -9.48
N GLU A 379 8.87 58.21 -10.68
CA GLU A 379 9.97 57.31 -10.96
C GLU A 379 11.27 57.82 -10.30
N GLN A 380 12.13 56.90 -9.86
CA GLN A 380 13.57 57.12 -9.91
C GLN A 380 14.33 55.78 -10.03
N GLN A 381 14.98 55.63 -11.19
CA GLN A 381 16.03 54.66 -11.47
C GLN A 381 17.34 55.05 -10.77
N GLY A 382 18.17 54.04 -10.50
CA GLY A 382 19.61 54.16 -10.19
C GLY A 382 20.18 52.80 -9.80
N GLU A 383 20.64 52.02 -10.78
CA GLU A 383 22.07 51.64 -10.99
C GLU A 383 22.67 50.71 -9.90
N THR A 384 22.73 49.40 -10.20
CA THR A 384 23.95 48.62 -10.54
C THR A 384 24.94 48.43 -9.39
N ASP A 385 25.10 47.17 -8.94
CA ASP A 385 26.43 46.56 -8.97
C ASP A 385 26.36 45.02 -8.87
N GLY A 386 27.17 44.36 -9.69
CA GLY A 386 27.26 42.91 -9.77
C GLY A 386 28.31 42.31 -8.83
N LYS A 387 28.11 41.04 -8.44
CA LYS A 387 29.20 40.15 -8.03
C LYS A 387 28.80 38.69 -8.23
N LYS A 388 29.52 38.03 -9.14
CA LYS A 388 29.62 36.57 -9.30
C LYS A 388 30.66 36.00 -8.34
N ALA A 389 30.42 34.79 -7.82
CA ALA A 389 31.42 33.79 -7.43
C ALA A 389 30.67 32.44 -7.38
N ASN A 390 30.84 31.57 -8.38
CA ASN A 390 31.83 30.51 -8.56
C ASN A 390 31.50 29.19 -7.85
N ASP A 391 31.26 28.18 -8.70
CA ASP A 391 31.19 26.74 -8.46
C ASP A 391 32.48 26.19 -7.83
N GLU A 392 32.32 25.21 -6.93
CA GLU A 392 33.31 24.16 -6.72
C GLU A 392 32.66 22.78 -6.79
N ASN A 393 33.20 21.98 -7.72
CA ASN A 393 32.98 20.55 -7.91
C ASN A 393 33.45 19.74 -6.70
N ALA A 394 32.66 18.73 -6.31
CA ALA A 394 33.17 17.59 -5.55
C ALA A 394 32.66 16.28 -6.18
N GLU A 395 33.57 15.58 -6.87
CA GLU A 395 33.41 14.20 -7.31
C GLU A 395 33.23 13.27 -6.10
N LEU A 396 32.12 12.51 -6.05
CA LEU A 396 32.03 11.32 -5.21
C LEU A 396 32.09 10.07 -6.08
N LYS A 397 33.17 9.31 -5.88
CA LYS A 397 33.45 8.01 -6.49
C LYS A 397 32.45 6.96 -5.98
N SER A 398 31.93 6.15 -6.90
CA SER A 398 31.03 5.04 -6.63
C SER A 398 31.75 3.88 -5.91
N ALA A 399 31.16 3.43 -4.79
CA ALA A 399 31.50 2.19 -4.10
C ALA A 399 30.36 1.17 -4.31
N PRO A 400 30.63 -0.14 -4.28
CA PRO A 400 29.70 -1.15 -4.78
C PRO A 400 28.45 -1.26 -3.92
N THR A 401 27.29 -1.17 -4.55
CA THR A 401 25.97 -1.27 -3.92
C THR A 401 25.70 -2.71 -3.48
N LYS A 402 25.62 -2.91 -2.16
CA LYS A 402 24.86 -4.05 -1.61
C LYS A 402 23.38 -3.83 -1.97
N LYS A 403 22.69 -4.87 -2.46
CA LYS A 403 21.22 -4.80 -2.68
C LYS A 403 20.55 -4.45 -1.35
N LEU A 404 19.97 -3.25 -1.28
CA LEU A 404 19.22 -2.75 -0.13
C LEU A 404 17.90 -3.51 -0.02
N SER A 405 17.52 -3.87 1.21
CA SER A 405 16.21 -4.43 1.52
C SER A 405 15.10 -3.41 1.24
N TYR A 406 13.87 -3.90 1.07
CA TYR A 406 12.68 -3.06 0.87
C TYR A 406 12.58 -1.96 1.94
N THR A 407 12.82 -2.29 3.21
CA THR A 407 12.82 -1.34 4.33
C THR A 407 13.94 -0.30 4.26
N GLU A 408 15.15 -0.68 3.83
CA GLU A 408 16.24 0.30 3.66
C GLU A 408 15.99 1.24 2.47
N ARG A 409 15.31 0.75 1.42
CA ARG A 409 14.83 1.61 0.32
C ARG A 409 13.75 2.60 0.78
N LEU A 410 12.94 2.26 1.80
CA LEU A 410 11.95 3.18 2.39
C LEU A 410 12.62 4.33 3.15
N ASP A 411 13.67 4.07 3.92
CA ASP A 411 14.36 5.11 4.70
C ASP A 411 15.06 6.14 3.80
N VAL A 412 15.56 5.70 2.64
CA VAL A 412 16.17 6.58 1.62
C VAL A 412 15.12 7.48 0.96
N LEU A 413 13.89 7.00 0.75
CA LEU A 413 12.80 7.76 0.15
C LEU A 413 12.03 8.63 1.16
N GLY A 414 12.08 8.28 2.45
CA GLY A 414 11.39 8.98 3.54
C GLY A 414 11.92 10.38 3.88
N GLY A 415 13.05 10.79 3.30
CA GLY A 415 13.62 12.15 3.45
C GLY A 415 12.86 13.24 2.68
N SER A 416 11.94 12.86 1.79
CA SER A 416 11.24 13.80 0.90
C SER A 416 9.86 14.17 1.46
N ARG A 417 9.71 15.47 1.74
CA ARG A 417 8.54 16.14 2.33
C ARG A 417 7.20 15.83 1.61
N SER A 418 6.12 15.89 2.39
CA SER A 418 4.71 15.76 1.99
C SER A 418 4.34 16.53 0.70
N PRO A 419 3.58 15.94 -0.25
CA PRO A 419 3.16 16.61 -1.49
C PRO A 419 2.08 17.70 -1.35
N THR A 420 1.61 18.07 -0.16
CA THR A 420 0.56 19.10 -0.01
C THR A 420 1.04 20.55 -0.16
N ALA A 421 2.25 20.76 -0.68
CA ALA A 421 2.80 22.08 -0.96
C ALA A 421 3.16 22.19 -2.44
N ARG A 422 2.15 22.13 -3.32
CA ARG A 422 2.19 22.62 -4.70
C ARG A 422 0.75 22.70 -5.22
N HIS A 423 0.33 23.94 -5.46
CA HIS A 423 -0.98 24.45 -5.89
C HIS A 423 -2.02 24.69 -4.81
#